data_AF-A0A074X105-F1
#
_entry.id   AF-A0A074X105-F1
#
_cell.length_a   1.000
_cell.length_b   1.000
_cell.length_c   1.000
_cell.angle_alpha   90.00
_cell.angle_beta   90.00
_cell.angle_gamma   90.00
#
_symmetry.space_group_name_H-M   'P 1'
#
loop_
_entity.id
_entity.type
_entity.pdbx_description
1 polymer ?
#
loop_
_entity_poly.entity_id
_entity_poly.type
_entity_poly.pdbx_seq_one_letter_code
_entity_poly.pdbx_strand_id
1 'polypeptide(L)'
;MPILLTSLLGTAVGSAVVYLTSPTLAAVLAGSTLDWITIHSLAIDALFAILICFFILCYLETKWIAVNQSFPYTFHLKNNLGKSSFDFQLVVFELWHTNKLNRYGHMVCLFCEQLLWLYIIRITFGLSGLALTNIALGMQAFSFGDFRLGVGTAVFNAAYSLLGMWAFDRFAPVAAIDISKIALFWVVVVRTAVHAAEPLPPVYDSETDSFGETWGDDGYHLIFKKPFSALWLFVLGIVSELASGVPGRLFGTALYKALYRAGGFRSSTLKGVDTAREEALSTLVNGWASNEMLAPYFLKSSSVAPVEKLPLEC
;
A
#
# COMPACT_ATOMS: atom_id res chain seq x y z
N MET A 1 -14.03 4.11 -20.05
CA MET A 1 -15.26 3.57 -19.47
C MET A 1 -15.74 4.59 -18.45
N PRO A 2 -17.04 4.87 -18.24
CA PRO A 2 -17.41 5.76 -17.14
C PRO A 2 -16.96 5.12 -15.83
N ILE A 3 -16.24 5.87 -14.98
CA ILE A 3 -15.70 5.43 -13.67
C ILE A 3 -16.71 4.63 -12.84
N LEU A 4 -17.99 4.99 -12.96
CA LEU A 4 -19.12 4.31 -12.34
C LEU A 4 -19.22 2.84 -12.77
N LEU A 5 -19.13 2.54 -14.07
CA LEU A 5 -19.21 1.17 -14.58
C LEU A 5 -18.01 0.34 -14.12
N THR A 6 -16.81 0.92 -14.12
CA THR A 6 -15.59 0.27 -13.62
C THR A 6 -15.69 -0.05 -12.14
N SER A 7 -16.23 0.90 -11.35
CA SER A 7 -16.45 0.73 -9.91
C SER A 7 -17.49 -0.34 -9.61
N LEU A 8 -18.60 -0.38 -10.36
CA LEU A 8 -19.63 -1.41 -10.21
C LEU A 8 -19.09 -2.81 -10.52
N LEU A 9 -18.32 -2.95 -11.61
CA LEU A 9 -17.65 -4.19 -11.95
C LEU A 9 -16.67 -4.61 -10.85
N GLY A 10 -15.83 -3.68 -10.38
CA GLY A 10 -14.86 -3.96 -9.32
C GLY A 10 -15.52 -4.40 -8.01
N THR A 11 -16.61 -3.74 -7.62
CA THR A 11 -17.39 -4.11 -6.43
C THR A 11 -18.03 -5.49 -6.58
N ALA A 12 -18.59 -5.80 -7.75
CA ALA A 12 -19.18 -7.12 -8.01
C ALA A 12 -18.12 -8.23 -7.92
N VAL A 13 -16.95 -8.04 -8.53
CA VAL A 13 -15.84 -9.01 -8.49
C VAL A 13 -15.32 -9.17 -7.06
N GLY A 14 -15.04 -8.06 -6.36
CA GLY A 14 -14.57 -8.10 -4.98
C GLY A 14 -15.55 -8.82 -4.05
N SER A 15 -16.84 -8.51 -4.17
CA SER A 15 -17.89 -9.15 -3.37
C SER A 15 -18.00 -10.64 -3.66
N ALA A 16 -17.91 -11.05 -4.94
CA ALA A 16 -17.94 -12.45 -5.32
C ALA A 16 -16.74 -13.23 -4.76
N VAL A 17 -15.53 -12.66 -4.82
CA VAL A 17 -14.32 -13.29 -4.26
C VAL A 17 -14.49 -13.49 -2.75
N VAL A 18 -14.90 -12.45 -2.03
CA VAL A 18 -15.11 -12.53 -0.58
C VAL A 18 -16.20 -13.54 -0.23
N TYR A 19 -17.31 -13.53 -0.96
CA TYR A 19 -18.40 -14.49 -0.77
C TYR A 19 -17.94 -15.94 -0.88
N LEU A 20 -17.07 -16.22 -1.86
CA LEU A 20 -16.57 -17.58 -2.14
C LEU A 20 -15.43 -18.01 -1.23
N THR A 21 -14.68 -17.07 -0.66
CA THR A 21 -13.42 -17.37 0.02
C THR A 21 -13.41 -17.04 1.52
N SER A 22 -14.35 -16.24 2.03
CA SER A 22 -14.34 -15.87 3.46
C SER A 22 -14.76 -17.02 4.36
N PRO A 23 -13.86 -17.53 5.23
CA PRO A 23 -14.23 -18.54 6.23
C PRO A 23 -15.18 -17.98 7.30
N THR A 24 -15.06 -16.69 7.62
CA THR A 24 -15.94 -15.99 8.59
C THR A 24 -17.37 -15.94 8.06
N LEU A 25 -17.57 -15.53 6.80
CA LEU A 25 -18.89 -15.50 6.18
C LEU A 25 -19.49 -16.90 6.05
N ALA A 26 -18.69 -17.89 5.63
CA ALA A 26 -19.15 -19.27 5.55
C ALA A 26 -19.63 -19.80 6.91
N ALA A 27 -18.91 -19.49 8.00
CA ALA A 27 -19.31 -19.87 9.36
C ALA A 27 -20.64 -19.21 9.78
N VAL A 28 -20.84 -17.94 9.47
CA VAL A 28 -22.10 -17.21 9.75
C VAL A 28 -23.27 -17.78 8.95
N LEU A 29 -23.08 -18.04 7.65
CA LEU A 29 -24.10 -18.66 6.81
C LEU A 29 -24.46 -20.08 7.27
N ALA A 30 -23.52 -20.78 7.92
CA ALA A 30 -23.73 -22.08 8.54
C ALA A 30 -24.38 -22.00 9.94
N GLY A 31 -24.75 -20.82 10.43
CA GLY A 31 -25.47 -20.62 11.70
C GLY A 31 -24.60 -20.28 12.91
N SER A 32 -23.35 -19.87 12.73
CA SER A 32 -22.52 -19.37 13.84
C SER A 32 -23.12 -18.10 14.46
N THR A 33 -22.89 -17.91 15.76
CA THR A 33 -23.42 -16.73 16.49
C THR A 33 -22.77 -15.45 15.97
N LEU A 34 -23.60 -14.43 15.73
CA LEU A 34 -23.12 -13.08 15.44
C LEU A 34 -22.72 -12.39 16.75
N ASP A 35 -21.43 -12.41 17.05
CA ASP A 35 -20.83 -11.60 18.10
C ASP A 35 -20.08 -10.39 17.52
N TRP A 36 -19.55 -9.53 18.40
CA TRP A 36 -18.84 -8.32 18.01
C TRP A 36 -17.58 -8.61 17.17
N ILE A 37 -16.89 -9.72 17.42
CA ILE A 37 -15.68 -10.13 16.69
C ILE A 37 -16.05 -10.54 15.27
N THR A 38 -17.12 -11.32 15.14
CA THR A 38 -17.64 -11.80 13.86
C THR A 38 -18.16 -10.64 13.02
N ILE A 39 -18.92 -9.71 13.61
CA ILE A 39 -19.42 -8.51 12.90
C ILE A 39 -18.26 -7.65 12.40
N HIS A 40 -17.24 -7.41 13.23
CA HIS A 40 -16.05 -6.68 12.80
C HIS A 40 -15.31 -7.39 11.66
N SER A 41 -15.18 -8.71 11.74
CA SER A 41 -14.49 -9.49 10.72
C SER A 41 -15.23 -9.48 9.39
N LEU A 42 -16.57 -9.49 9.40
CA LEU A 42 -17.39 -9.29 8.20
C LEU A 42 -17.24 -7.88 7.61
N ALA A 43 -17.09 -6.85 8.44
CA ALA A 43 -16.81 -5.49 7.95
C ALA A 43 -15.44 -5.42 7.25
N ILE A 44 -14.44 -6.15 7.77
CA ILE A 44 -13.11 -6.25 7.15
C ILE A 44 -13.16 -7.07 5.86
N ASP A 45 -14.01 -8.09 5.79
CA ASP A 45 -14.29 -8.80 4.53
C ASP A 45 -14.87 -7.86 3.46
N ALA A 46 -15.77 -6.95 3.83
CA ALA A 46 -16.23 -5.90 2.92
C ALA A 46 -15.07 -4.98 2.49
N LEU A 47 -14.13 -4.65 3.39
CA LEU A 47 -12.93 -3.89 3.03
C LEU A 47 -12.02 -4.65 2.05
N PHE A 48 -11.91 -5.98 2.17
CA PHE A 48 -11.19 -6.80 1.18
C PHE A 48 -11.88 -6.80 -0.18
N ALA A 49 -13.21 -6.78 -0.24
CA ALA A 49 -13.93 -6.59 -1.50
C ALA A 49 -13.62 -5.22 -2.12
N ILE A 50 -13.59 -4.16 -1.31
CA ILE A 50 -13.23 -2.81 -1.75
C ILE A 50 -11.77 -2.75 -2.24
N LEU A 51 -10.85 -3.45 -1.56
CA LEU A 51 -9.46 -3.57 -1.99
C LEU A 51 -9.33 -4.16 -3.40
N ILE A 52 -10.10 -5.22 -3.71
CA ILE A 52 -10.12 -5.82 -5.05
C ILE A 52 -10.67 -4.82 -6.09
N CYS A 53 -11.74 -4.10 -5.75
CA CYS A 53 -12.26 -3.02 -6.59
C CYS A 53 -11.19 -1.94 -6.83
N PHE A 54 -10.46 -1.54 -5.79
CA PHE A 54 -9.38 -0.58 -5.89
C PHE A 54 -8.26 -1.04 -6.82
N PHE A 55 -7.86 -2.31 -6.78
CA PHE A 55 -6.91 -2.86 -7.77
C PHE A 55 -7.41 -2.73 -9.20
N ILE A 56 -8.66 -3.09 -9.46
CA ILE A 56 -9.26 -2.99 -10.79
C ILE A 56 -9.24 -1.52 -11.26
N LEU A 57 -9.58 -0.59 -10.38
CA LEU A 57 -9.53 0.86 -10.67
C LEU A 57 -8.10 1.35 -10.91
N CYS A 58 -7.09 0.86 -10.19
CA CYS A 58 -5.70 1.21 -10.45
C CYS A 58 -5.22 0.80 -11.85
N TYR A 59 -5.78 -0.27 -12.41
CA TYR A 59 -5.48 -0.73 -13.77
C TYR A 59 -6.30 -0.02 -14.85
N LEU A 60 -7.60 0.15 -14.63
CA LEU A 60 -8.51 0.66 -15.66
C LEU A 60 -8.67 2.18 -15.63
N GLU A 61 -8.44 2.81 -14.47
CA GLU A 61 -8.69 4.23 -14.20
C GLU A 61 -7.47 4.88 -13.52
N THR A 62 -6.26 4.45 -13.90
CA THR A 62 -4.98 4.83 -13.27
C THR A 62 -4.84 6.34 -13.07
N LYS A 63 -5.21 7.15 -14.08
CA LYS A 63 -5.10 8.61 -14.01
C LYS A 63 -6.08 9.23 -13.01
N TRP A 64 -7.30 8.68 -12.91
CA TRP A 64 -8.29 9.15 -11.93
C TRP A 64 -7.80 8.84 -10.51
N ILE A 65 -7.29 7.63 -10.27
CA ILE A 65 -6.70 7.26 -8.98
C ILE A 65 -5.43 8.10 -8.69
N ALA A 66 -4.62 8.45 -9.70
CA ALA A 66 -3.45 9.34 -9.55
C ALA A 66 -3.81 10.67 -8.90
N VAL A 67 -4.91 11.26 -9.35
CA VAL A 67 -5.36 12.58 -8.92
C VAL A 67 -5.98 12.55 -7.52
N ASN A 68 -6.59 11.42 -7.13
CA ASN A 68 -7.35 11.30 -5.88
C ASN A 68 -6.59 10.57 -4.74
N GLN A 69 -5.55 9.79 -5.08
CA GLN A 69 -4.84 8.91 -4.15
C GLN A 69 -3.33 8.81 -4.45
N SER A 70 -2.80 9.46 -5.49
CA SER A 70 -1.35 9.68 -5.72
C SER A 70 -0.40 8.48 -5.94
N PHE A 71 -0.80 7.21 -5.74
CA PHE A 71 0.04 6.02 -6.04
C PHE A 71 -0.64 4.93 -6.92
N PRO A 72 -1.45 5.26 -7.93
CA PRO A 72 -2.23 4.30 -8.75
C PRO A 72 -1.36 3.30 -9.52
N TYR A 73 -0.14 3.72 -9.81
CA TYR A 73 0.84 3.03 -10.62
C TYR A 73 1.46 1.86 -9.88
N THR A 74 1.39 1.87 -8.55
CA THR A 74 2.12 0.90 -7.74
C THR A 74 1.56 -0.51 -7.95
N PHE A 75 0.33 -0.70 -8.46
CA PHE A 75 -0.29 -2.03 -8.67
C PHE A 75 0.02 -2.68 -10.02
N HIS A 76 0.71 -1.99 -10.93
CA HIS A 76 0.98 -2.53 -12.25
C HIS A 76 2.15 -3.52 -12.20
N LEU A 77 2.06 -4.64 -12.93
CA LEU A 77 3.12 -5.65 -12.98
C LEU A 77 4.50 -5.05 -13.33
N LYS A 78 4.55 -4.12 -14.29
CA LYS A 78 5.77 -3.41 -14.69
C LYS A 78 6.43 -2.59 -13.56
N ASN A 79 5.66 -2.25 -12.52
CA ASN A 79 6.09 -1.50 -11.35
C ASN A 79 6.13 -2.38 -10.08
N ASN A 80 6.04 -3.71 -10.23
CA ASN A 80 6.26 -4.69 -9.16
C ASN A 80 7.34 -5.74 -9.47
N LEU A 81 7.73 -5.90 -10.74
CA LEU A 81 8.74 -6.87 -11.18
C LEU A 81 9.90 -6.16 -11.88
N GLY A 82 11.13 -6.63 -11.62
CA GLY A 82 12.33 -6.08 -12.24
C GLY A 82 13.06 -5.05 -11.38
N LYS A 83 14.33 -4.78 -11.73
CA LYS A 83 15.15 -3.75 -11.09
C LYS A 83 14.49 -2.36 -11.09
N SER A 84 13.98 -1.91 -12.24
CA SER A 84 13.36 -0.58 -12.37
C SER A 84 12.16 -0.41 -11.46
N SER A 85 11.38 -1.48 -11.26
CA SER A 85 10.28 -1.52 -10.31
C SER A 85 10.76 -1.34 -8.88
N PHE A 86 11.83 -2.01 -8.47
CA PHE A 86 12.38 -1.85 -7.12
C PHE A 86 12.81 -0.41 -6.88
N ASP A 87 13.59 0.15 -7.81
CA ASP A 87 14.08 1.53 -7.72
C ASP A 87 12.92 2.53 -7.67
N PHE A 88 11.87 2.28 -8.44
CA PHE A 88 10.63 3.05 -8.41
C PHE A 88 9.93 3.00 -7.05
N GLN A 89 9.72 1.81 -6.50
CA GLN A 89 9.10 1.64 -5.18
C GLN A 89 9.93 2.27 -4.07
N LEU A 90 11.26 2.21 -4.17
CA LEU A 90 12.17 2.84 -3.21
C LEU A 90 12.07 4.37 -3.24
N VAL A 91 12.04 4.98 -4.43
CA VAL A 91 11.86 6.44 -4.57
C VAL A 91 10.49 6.86 -4.08
N VAL A 92 9.43 6.17 -4.50
CA VAL A 92 8.06 6.45 -4.03
C VAL A 92 7.97 6.32 -2.51
N PHE A 93 8.60 5.30 -1.92
CA PHE A 93 8.65 5.19 -0.47
C PHE A 93 9.33 6.41 0.17
N GLU A 94 10.48 6.86 -0.31
CA GLU A 94 11.16 8.02 0.26
C GLU A 94 10.40 9.33 0.06
N LEU A 95 9.62 9.44 -1.03
CA LEU A 95 8.80 10.61 -1.37
C LEU A 95 7.68 10.87 -0.35
N TRP A 96 7.00 9.79 0.06
CA TRP A 96 5.92 9.87 1.04
C TRP A 96 6.48 9.94 2.47
N HIS A 97 7.48 9.12 2.79
CA HIS A 97 7.97 8.97 4.16
C HIS A 97 9.16 9.89 4.50
N THR A 98 8.94 11.20 4.39
CA THR A 98 9.95 12.23 4.69
C THR A 98 10.26 12.33 6.19
N ASN A 99 9.23 12.19 7.05
CA ASN A 99 9.36 12.18 8.51
C ASN A 99 9.89 10.83 9.04
N LYS A 100 10.74 10.88 10.08
CA LYS A 100 11.25 9.70 10.79
C LYS A 100 10.12 8.86 11.41
N LEU A 101 9.13 9.47 12.04
CA LEU A 101 8.02 8.76 12.68
C LEU A 101 7.26 7.91 11.66
N ASN A 102 6.88 8.51 10.54
CA ASN A 102 6.19 7.84 9.43
C ASN A 102 7.05 6.73 8.85
N ARG A 103 8.33 7.01 8.63
CA ARG A 103 9.25 6.03 8.08
C ARG A 103 9.41 4.78 8.94
N TYR A 104 9.57 4.95 10.25
CA TYR A 104 9.71 3.81 11.16
C TYR A 104 8.37 3.10 11.39
N GLY A 105 7.31 3.86 11.64
CA GLY A 105 5.96 3.33 11.81
C GLY A 105 5.53 2.51 10.59
N HIS A 106 5.69 3.06 9.39
CA HIS A 106 5.33 2.40 8.15
C HIS A 106 6.17 1.12 7.92
N MET A 107 7.48 1.13 8.19
CA MET A 107 8.29 -0.09 8.08
C MET A 107 7.83 -1.18 9.06
N VAL A 108 7.59 -0.84 10.33
CA VAL A 108 7.11 -1.80 11.34
C VAL A 108 5.75 -2.36 10.94
N CYS A 109 4.82 -1.51 10.51
CA CYS A 109 3.52 -1.93 10.01
C CYS A 109 3.67 -2.91 8.83
N LEU A 110 4.52 -2.64 7.85
CA LEU A 110 4.73 -3.54 6.70
C LEU A 110 5.24 -4.93 7.12
N PHE A 111 6.09 -5.02 8.13
CA PHE A 111 6.50 -6.33 8.67
C PHE A 111 5.31 -7.05 9.31
N CYS A 112 4.53 -6.37 10.16
CA CYS A 112 3.33 -6.96 10.75
C CYS A 112 2.32 -7.44 9.70
N GLU A 113 2.09 -6.63 8.67
CA GLU A 113 1.16 -6.95 7.57
C GLU A 113 1.63 -8.14 6.74
N GLN A 114 2.92 -8.23 6.42
CA GLN A 114 3.47 -9.37 5.70
C GLN A 114 3.20 -10.68 6.46
N LEU A 115 3.35 -10.68 7.79
CA LEU A 115 3.04 -11.84 8.63
C LEU A 115 1.53 -12.17 8.60
N LEU A 116 0.69 -11.17 8.84
CA LEU A 116 -0.77 -11.32 8.91
C LEU A 116 -1.35 -11.80 7.59
N TRP A 117 -0.92 -11.24 6.46
CA TRP A 117 -1.37 -11.64 5.13
C TRP A 117 -0.98 -13.07 4.79
N LEU A 118 0.28 -13.47 5.03
CA LEU A 118 0.72 -14.85 4.78
C LEU A 118 -0.11 -15.84 5.60
N TYR A 119 -0.44 -15.49 6.84
CA TYR A 119 -1.27 -16.33 7.68
C TYR A 119 -2.74 -16.37 7.23
N ILE A 120 -3.33 -15.22 6.85
CA ILE A 120 -4.68 -15.16 6.26
C ILE A 120 -4.75 -16.04 5.00
N ILE A 121 -3.77 -15.94 4.10
CA ILE A 121 -3.69 -16.77 2.89
C ILE A 121 -3.64 -18.25 3.25
N ARG A 122 -2.86 -18.63 4.26
CA ARG A 122 -2.72 -20.01 4.72
C ARG A 122 -4.02 -20.56 5.31
N ILE A 123 -4.79 -19.79 6.08
CA ILE A 123 -6.09 -20.23 6.60
C ILE A 123 -7.12 -20.33 5.47
N THR A 124 -7.15 -19.36 4.55
CA THR A 124 -8.14 -19.30 3.47
C THR A 124 -7.90 -20.35 2.38
N PHE A 125 -6.65 -20.56 1.99
CA PHE A 125 -6.28 -21.38 0.82
C PHE A 125 -5.39 -22.60 1.17
N GLY A 126 -5.17 -22.84 2.47
CA GLY A 126 -4.32 -23.94 2.94
C GLY A 126 -2.83 -23.75 2.64
N LEU A 127 -2.08 -24.85 2.83
CA LEU A 127 -0.63 -24.87 2.58
C LEU A 127 -0.28 -24.66 1.11
N SER A 128 -1.14 -25.08 0.17
CA SER A 128 -0.94 -24.86 -1.25
C SER A 128 -0.99 -23.38 -1.63
N GLY A 129 -1.97 -22.62 -1.12
CA GLY A 129 -2.04 -21.18 -1.34
C GLY A 129 -0.84 -20.43 -0.73
N LEU A 130 -0.42 -20.84 0.46
CA LEU A 130 0.77 -20.29 1.11
C LEU A 130 2.06 -20.58 0.31
N ALA A 131 2.21 -21.81 -0.20
CA ALA A 131 3.37 -22.20 -0.99
C ALA A 131 3.43 -21.43 -2.32
N LEU A 132 2.30 -21.34 -3.04
CA LEU A 132 2.21 -20.56 -4.28
C LEU A 132 2.53 -19.09 -4.05
N THR A 133 2.04 -18.52 -2.94
CA THR A 133 2.35 -17.13 -2.56
C THR A 133 3.84 -16.96 -2.31
N ASN A 134 4.47 -17.83 -1.51
CA ASN A 134 5.92 -17.75 -1.26
C ASN A 134 6.75 -17.90 -2.54
N ILE A 135 6.34 -18.77 -3.47
CA ILE A 135 6.98 -18.89 -4.79
C ILE A 135 6.87 -17.59 -5.56
N ALA A 136 5.67 -17.00 -5.65
CA ALA A 136 5.46 -15.73 -6.34
C ALA A 136 6.30 -14.59 -5.73
N LEU A 137 6.34 -14.49 -4.40
CA LEU A 137 7.17 -13.52 -3.68
C LEU A 137 8.66 -13.74 -3.92
N GLY A 138 9.10 -15.00 -3.98
CA GLY A 138 10.47 -15.36 -4.33
C GLY A 138 10.81 -14.93 -5.76
N MET A 139 9.97 -15.27 -6.73
CA MET A 139 10.14 -14.86 -8.13
C MET A 139 10.23 -13.34 -8.27
N GLN A 140 9.36 -12.60 -7.57
CA GLN A 140 9.42 -11.14 -7.51
C GLN A 140 10.76 -10.66 -6.92
N ALA A 141 11.17 -11.18 -5.76
CA ALA A 141 12.39 -10.75 -5.10
C ALA A 141 13.65 -11.00 -5.95
N PHE A 142 13.72 -12.14 -6.65
CA PHE A 142 14.81 -12.43 -7.59
C PHE A 142 14.74 -11.57 -8.86
N SER A 143 13.54 -11.16 -9.30
CA SER A 143 13.38 -10.29 -10.47
C SER A 143 14.05 -8.93 -10.30
N PHE A 144 14.28 -8.47 -9.06
CA PHE A 144 14.98 -7.21 -8.79
C PHE A 144 16.44 -7.21 -9.24
N GLY A 145 17.05 -8.40 -9.44
CA GLY A 145 18.42 -8.50 -9.96
C GLY A 145 19.51 -8.31 -8.89
N ASP A 146 19.17 -8.42 -7.60
CA ASP A 146 20.13 -8.59 -6.51
C ASP A 146 19.92 -9.95 -5.85
N PHE A 147 20.90 -10.84 -5.99
CA PHE A 147 20.79 -12.20 -5.48
C PHE A 147 20.71 -12.27 -3.95
N ARG A 148 21.46 -11.40 -3.24
CA ARG A 148 21.50 -11.41 -1.77
C ARG A 148 20.17 -10.92 -1.20
N LEU A 149 19.61 -9.86 -1.77
CA LEU A 149 18.30 -9.37 -1.40
C LEU A 149 17.20 -10.38 -1.76
N GLY A 150 17.31 -11.04 -2.92
CA GLY A 150 16.38 -12.09 -3.34
C GLY A 150 16.33 -13.25 -2.35
N VAL A 151 17.49 -13.82 -2.00
CA VAL A 151 17.60 -14.88 -0.98
C VAL A 151 17.10 -14.39 0.37
N GLY A 152 17.53 -13.21 0.81
CA GLY A 152 17.11 -12.63 2.09
C GLY A 152 15.58 -12.50 2.17
N THR A 153 14.95 -11.94 1.15
CA THR A 153 13.49 -11.77 1.09
C THR A 153 12.76 -13.11 1.10
N ALA A 154 13.23 -14.09 0.32
CA ALA A 154 12.63 -15.42 0.28
C ALA A 154 12.73 -16.14 1.64
N VAL A 155 13.88 -16.06 2.30
CA VAL A 155 14.09 -16.62 3.65
C VAL A 155 13.20 -15.92 4.67
N PHE A 156 13.09 -14.59 4.62
CA PHE A 156 12.20 -13.82 5.49
C PHE A 156 10.74 -14.24 5.32
N ASN A 157 10.26 -14.40 4.08
CA ASN A 157 8.89 -14.84 3.82
C ASN A 157 8.62 -16.26 4.35
N ALA A 158 9.57 -17.18 4.16
CA ALA A 158 9.48 -18.53 4.72
C ALA A 158 9.45 -18.51 6.25
N ALA A 159 10.33 -17.73 6.88
CA ALA A 159 10.38 -17.57 8.33
C ALA A 159 9.08 -16.96 8.89
N TYR A 160 8.51 -15.96 8.21
CA TYR A 160 7.23 -15.35 8.61
C TYR A 160 6.07 -16.32 8.45
N SER A 161 6.07 -17.12 7.38
CA SER A 161 5.08 -18.18 7.17
C SER A 161 5.11 -19.19 8.33
N LEU A 162 6.31 -19.65 8.72
CA LEU A 162 6.50 -20.57 9.85
C LEU A 162 6.14 -19.93 11.20
N LEU A 163 6.50 -18.66 11.40
CA LEU A 163 6.16 -17.91 12.60
C LEU A 163 4.64 -17.77 12.75
N GLY A 164 3.94 -17.44 11.68
CA GLY A 164 2.48 -17.34 11.66
C GLY A 164 1.82 -18.67 12.03
N MET A 165 2.29 -19.77 11.43
CA MET A 165 1.81 -21.11 11.80
C MET A 165 2.07 -21.42 13.28
N TRP A 166 3.29 -21.20 13.77
CA TRP A 166 3.63 -21.44 15.17
C TRP A 166 2.78 -20.61 16.15
N ALA A 167 2.55 -19.34 15.83
CA ALA A 167 1.84 -18.39 16.67
C ALA A 167 0.33 -18.66 16.70
N PHE A 168 -0.27 -19.05 15.57
CA PHE A 168 -1.72 -19.02 15.42
C PHE A 168 -2.38 -20.39 15.19
N ASP A 169 -1.64 -21.46 14.89
CA ASP A 169 -2.23 -22.82 14.65
C ASP A 169 -2.87 -23.44 15.88
N ARG A 170 -2.59 -22.90 17.06
CA ARG A 170 -3.17 -23.36 18.32
C ARG A 170 -4.59 -22.84 18.54
N PHE A 171 -5.02 -21.85 17.76
CA PHE A 171 -6.38 -21.28 17.84
C PHE A 171 -7.31 -22.00 16.87
N ALA A 172 -8.62 -21.97 17.17
CA ALA A 172 -9.62 -22.41 16.21
C ALA A 172 -9.50 -21.60 14.90
N PRO A 173 -9.60 -22.21 13.71
CA PRO A 173 -9.31 -21.53 12.43
C PRO A 173 -10.08 -20.22 12.23
N VAL A 174 -11.38 -20.20 12.58
CA VAL A 174 -12.24 -19.00 12.47
C VAL A 174 -11.77 -17.90 13.44
N ALA A 175 -11.49 -18.23 14.68
CA ALA A 175 -10.96 -17.26 15.65
C ALA A 175 -9.59 -16.72 15.21
N ALA A 176 -8.73 -17.58 14.67
CA ALA A 176 -7.40 -17.20 14.20
C ALA A 176 -7.45 -16.22 13.01
N ILE A 177 -8.33 -16.46 12.04
CA ILE A 177 -8.49 -15.55 10.91
C ILE A 177 -9.14 -14.23 11.31
N ASP A 178 -10.13 -14.25 12.20
CA ASP A 178 -10.80 -13.04 12.69
C ASP A 178 -9.84 -12.14 13.46
N ILE A 179 -9.04 -12.71 14.37
CA ILE A 179 -7.98 -11.97 15.09
C ILE A 179 -6.98 -11.36 14.08
N SER A 180 -6.59 -12.14 13.06
CA SER A 180 -5.63 -11.68 12.05
C SER A 180 -6.19 -10.53 11.21
N LYS A 181 -7.46 -10.62 10.78
CA LYS A 181 -8.17 -9.56 10.06
C LYS A 181 -8.26 -8.28 10.91
N ILE A 182 -8.67 -8.40 12.17
CA ILE A 182 -8.80 -7.26 13.09
C ILE A 182 -7.44 -6.61 13.33
N ALA A 183 -6.40 -7.39 13.58
CA ALA A 183 -5.04 -6.88 13.74
C ALA A 183 -4.57 -6.15 12.47
N LEU A 184 -4.81 -6.72 11.30
CA LEU A 184 -4.46 -6.12 10.01
C LEU A 184 -5.17 -4.77 9.82
N PHE A 185 -6.47 -4.71 10.10
CA PHE A 185 -7.25 -3.47 10.02
C PHE A 185 -6.66 -2.37 10.92
N TRP A 186 -6.34 -2.68 12.18
CA TRP A 186 -5.78 -1.69 13.10
C TRP A 186 -4.38 -1.23 12.70
N VAL A 187 -3.53 -2.12 12.19
CA VAL A 187 -2.21 -1.75 11.66
C VAL A 187 -2.36 -0.75 10.50
N VAL A 188 -3.32 -0.98 9.61
CA VAL A 188 -3.66 -0.09 8.50
C VAL A 188 -4.19 1.26 9.01
N VAL A 189 -5.12 1.27 9.95
CA VAL A 189 -5.69 2.50 10.53
C VAL A 189 -4.59 3.36 11.17
N VAL A 190 -3.70 2.75 11.96
CA VAL A 190 -2.57 3.47 12.56
C VAL A 190 -1.68 4.08 11.48
N ARG A 191 -1.42 3.36 10.41
CA ARG A 191 -0.57 3.85 9.31
C ARG A 191 -1.23 4.99 8.53
N THR A 192 -2.53 4.87 8.21
CA THR A 192 -3.31 5.95 7.58
C THR A 192 -3.34 7.20 8.46
N ALA A 193 -3.46 7.06 9.78
CA ALA A 193 -3.45 8.20 10.69
C ALA A 193 -2.08 8.91 10.72
N VAL A 194 -0.98 8.15 10.65
CA VAL A 194 0.38 8.69 10.58
C VAL A 194 0.64 9.45 9.27
N HIS A 195 -0.06 9.08 8.20
CA HIS A 195 -0.05 9.79 6.91
C HIS A 195 -0.85 11.10 6.89
N ALA A 196 -1.61 11.42 7.94
CA ALA A 196 -2.30 12.71 8.03
C ALA A 196 -1.32 13.90 8.05
N ALA A 197 -0.04 13.65 8.36
CA ALA A 197 1.04 14.63 8.33
C ALA A 197 1.78 14.71 6.98
N GLU A 198 1.30 14.01 5.93
CA GLU A 198 1.92 13.97 4.60
C GLU A 198 1.16 14.87 3.59
N PRO A 199 1.79 15.21 2.44
CA PRO A 199 1.14 16.04 1.42
C PRO A 199 -0.17 15.43 0.92
N LEU A 200 -1.18 16.28 0.72
CA LEU A 200 -2.47 15.84 0.19
C LEU A 200 -2.38 15.48 -1.31
N PRO A 201 -3.26 14.59 -1.82
CA PRO A 201 -3.37 14.35 -3.26
C PRO A 201 -3.74 15.61 -4.06
N PRO A 202 -3.34 15.71 -5.34
CA PRO A 202 -3.49 16.93 -6.14
C PRO A 202 -4.89 17.55 -6.20
N VAL A 203 -5.96 16.75 -6.13
CA VAL A 203 -7.34 17.28 -6.15
C VAL A 203 -7.71 18.02 -4.86
N TYR A 204 -7.08 17.67 -3.74
CA TYR A 204 -7.35 18.26 -2.42
C TYR A 204 -6.44 19.46 -2.12
N ASP A 205 -5.41 19.68 -2.93
CA ASP A 205 -4.47 20.79 -2.83
C ASP A 205 -5.16 22.16 -2.95
N SER A 206 -6.02 22.31 -3.97
CA SER A 206 -6.83 23.52 -4.15
C SER A 206 -7.87 23.76 -3.03
N GLU A 207 -8.09 22.77 -2.16
CA GLU A 207 -9.07 22.85 -1.07
C GLU A 207 -8.47 23.35 0.25
N THR A 208 -7.13 23.46 0.34
CA THR A 208 -6.42 23.84 1.57
C THR A 208 -5.85 25.27 1.56
N ASP A 209 -6.12 26.07 0.52
CA ASP A 209 -5.70 27.48 0.35
C ASP A 209 -4.17 27.73 0.36
N SER A 210 -3.35 26.71 0.62
CA SER A 210 -1.89 26.77 0.54
C SER A 210 -1.32 25.37 0.36
N PHE A 211 -0.34 25.22 -0.54
CA PHE A 211 0.78 24.34 -0.26
C PHE A 211 1.55 25.03 0.87
N GLY A 212 1.16 24.77 2.13
CA GLY A 212 1.88 25.35 3.25
C GLY A 212 3.29 24.79 3.25
N GLU A 213 4.30 25.66 3.42
CA GLU A 213 5.68 25.27 3.69
C GLU A 213 5.80 24.31 4.91
N THR A 214 4.73 24.21 5.70
CA THR A 214 4.53 23.32 6.84
C THR A 214 3.81 22.02 6.43
N TRP A 215 4.64 21.02 6.14
CA TRP A 215 4.24 19.64 5.90
C TRP A 215 3.45 19.10 7.11
N GLY A 216 2.15 18.84 6.91
CA GLY A 216 1.32 18.09 7.84
C GLY A 216 0.16 18.83 8.52
N ASP A 217 0.02 20.15 8.32
CA ASP A 217 -1.15 20.91 8.82
C ASP A 217 -2.36 20.82 7.88
N ASP A 218 -2.14 20.49 6.60
CA ASP A 218 -3.17 20.50 5.56
C ASP A 218 -4.27 19.44 5.77
N GLY A 219 -3.90 18.25 6.25
CA GLY A 219 -4.86 17.20 6.59
C GLY A 219 -5.82 17.64 7.71
N TYR A 220 -5.31 18.35 8.72
CA TYR A 220 -6.14 18.89 9.80
C TYR A 220 -7.05 20.01 9.30
N HIS A 221 -6.56 20.90 8.43
CA HIS A 221 -7.39 21.93 7.81
C HIS A 221 -8.54 21.34 6.99
N LEU A 222 -8.28 20.25 6.24
CA LEU A 222 -9.32 19.57 5.46
C LEU A 222 -10.42 18.98 6.37
N ILE A 223 -10.06 18.41 7.52
CA ILE A 223 -11.02 17.86 8.49
C ILE A 223 -12.01 18.93 8.95
N PHE A 224 -11.52 20.14 9.26
CA PHE A 224 -12.37 21.22 9.78
C PHE A 224 -13.12 22.00 8.69
N LYS A 225 -12.51 22.24 7.53
CA LYS A 225 -13.12 23.02 6.43
C LYS A 225 -14.06 22.17 5.56
N LYS A 226 -13.72 20.91 5.29
CA LYS A 226 -14.45 20.00 4.38
C LYS A 226 -14.52 18.57 4.95
N PRO A 227 -15.31 18.36 6.02
CA PRO A 227 -15.33 17.09 6.75
C PRO A 227 -15.72 15.88 5.90
N PHE A 228 -16.59 16.06 4.89
CA PHE A 228 -16.96 14.97 3.98
C PHE A 228 -15.82 14.57 3.04
N SER A 229 -15.06 15.54 2.51
CA SER A 229 -13.85 15.27 1.72
C SER A 229 -12.79 14.55 2.57
N ALA A 230 -12.58 15.00 3.81
CA ALA A 230 -11.65 14.39 4.74
C ALA A 230 -12.04 12.95 5.09
N LEU A 231 -13.33 12.69 5.36
CA LEU A 231 -13.83 11.34 5.63
C LEU A 231 -13.62 10.42 4.42
N TRP A 232 -13.92 10.92 3.21
CA TRP A 232 -13.72 10.16 1.99
C TRP A 232 -12.24 9.83 1.76
N LEU A 233 -11.35 10.81 1.97
CA LEU A 233 -9.90 10.63 1.87
C LEU A 233 -9.39 9.61 2.90
N PHE A 234 -9.93 9.62 4.12
CA PHE A 234 -9.57 8.65 5.15
C PHE A 234 -9.97 7.22 4.77
N VAL A 235 -11.20 7.02 4.26
CA VAL A 235 -11.67 5.69 3.81
C VAL A 235 -10.81 5.18 2.65
N LEU A 236 -10.54 6.02 1.65
CA LEU A 236 -9.66 5.64 0.54
C LEU A 236 -8.22 5.41 1.01
N GLY A 237 -7.75 6.18 1.99
CA GLY A 237 -6.46 6.02 2.64
C GLY A 237 -6.33 4.66 3.33
N ILE A 238 -7.34 4.19 4.05
CA ILE A 238 -7.35 2.84 4.64
C ILE A 238 -7.21 1.77 3.54
N VAL A 239 -8.01 1.89 2.46
CA VAL A 239 -7.98 0.92 1.35
C VAL A 239 -6.60 0.93 0.69
N SER A 240 -6.04 2.11 0.44
CA SER A 240 -4.70 2.28 -0.08
C SER A 240 -3.65 1.64 0.80
N GLU A 241 -3.67 1.95 2.10
CA GLU A 241 -2.65 1.46 3.01
C GLU A 241 -2.74 -0.07 3.05
N LEU A 242 -3.93 -0.63 3.22
CA LEU A 242 -4.14 -2.08 3.11
C LEU A 242 -3.57 -2.66 1.81
N ALA A 243 -3.75 -1.95 0.69
CA ALA A 243 -3.25 -2.31 -0.62
C ALA A 243 -1.70 -2.26 -0.72
N SER A 244 -1.07 -1.29 -0.05
CA SER A 244 0.39 -1.17 0.05
C SER A 244 1.02 -2.26 0.91
N GLY A 245 0.26 -2.78 1.88
CA GLY A 245 0.64 -3.84 2.80
C GLY A 245 0.50 -5.26 2.25
N VAL A 246 -0.09 -5.43 1.07
CA VAL A 246 -0.24 -6.74 0.43
C VAL A 246 1.15 -7.37 0.20
N PRO A 247 1.29 -8.70 0.37
CA PRO A 247 2.58 -9.36 0.28
C PRO A 247 3.36 -9.00 -0.98
N GLY A 248 4.66 -8.72 -0.80
CA GLY A 248 5.59 -8.45 -1.91
C GLY A 248 5.56 -7.04 -2.46
N ARG A 249 4.65 -6.18 -1.98
CA ARG A 249 4.50 -4.82 -2.47
C ARG A 249 5.62 -3.89 -2.01
N LEU A 250 5.60 -3.43 -0.76
CA LEU A 250 6.67 -2.58 -0.19
C LEU A 250 7.63 -3.36 0.71
N PHE A 251 7.39 -4.66 0.91
CA PHE A 251 8.17 -5.48 1.83
C PHE A 251 9.66 -5.57 1.43
N GLY A 252 9.96 -5.77 0.14
CA GLY A 252 11.35 -5.82 -0.35
C GLY A 252 12.11 -4.52 -0.11
N THR A 253 11.44 -3.38 -0.35
CA THR A 253 11.96 -2.04 -0.07
C THR A 253 12.19 -1.84 1.43
N ALA A 254 11.24 -2.24 2.27
CA ALA A 254 11.36 -2.15 3.73
C ALA A 254 12.54 -3.01 4.25
N LEU A 255 12.68 -4.24 3.75
CA LEU A 255 13.78 -5.13 4.11
C LEU A 255 15.14 -4.56 3.67
N TYR A 256 15.26 -4.09 2.43
CA TYR A 256 16.49 -3.46 1.94
C TYR A 256 16.91 -2.28 2.81
N LYS A 257 15.95 -1.42 3.17
CA LYS A 257 16.20 -0.28 4.06
C LYS A 257 16.59 -0.68 5.48
N ALA A 258 15.97 -1.73 6.02
CA ALA A 258 16.35 -2.28 7.31
C ALA A 258 17.81 -2.78 7.29
N LEU A 259 18.20 -3.52 6.25
CA LEU A 259 19.56 -4.01 6.05
C LEU A 259 20.58 -2.88 5.83
N TYR A 260 20.20 -1.86 5.04
CA TYR A 260 21.00 -0.64 4.84
C TYR A 260 21.32 0.05 6.17
N ARG A 261 20.32 0.16 7.06
CA ARG A 261 20.46 0.84 8.35
C ARG A 261 21.19 0.02 9.41
N ALA A 262 20.93 -1.28 9.45
CA ALA A 262 21.48 -2.17 10.47
C ALA A 262 22.95 -2.50 10.22
N GLY A 263 23.36 -2.64 8.96
CA GLY A 263 24.70 -3.14 8.61
C GLY A 263 25.32 -2.48 7.38
N GLY A 264 24.77 -1.38 6.88
CA GLY A 264 25.31 -0.68 5.71
C GLY A 264 25.20 -1.47 4.41
N PHE A 265 24.28 -2.44 4.31
CA PHE A 265 24.11 -3.23 3.09
C PHE A 265 23.76 -2.32 1.91
N ARG A 266 24.58 -2.37 0.87
CA ARG A 266 24.38 -1.64 -0.39
C ARG A 266 24.34 -2.65 -1.52
N SER A 267 23.27 -2.65 -2.29
CA SER A 267 23.20 -3.44 -3.52
C SER A 267 24.19 -2.86 -4.53
N SER A 268 24.83 -3.75 -5.31
CA SER A 268 25.65 -3.32 -6.45
C SER A 268 24.83 -3.08 -7.71
N THR A 269 23.56 -3.52 -7.74
CA THR A 269 22.70 -3.44 -8.92
C THR A 269 21.51 -2.53 -8.72
N LEU A 270 21.03 -2.32 -7.50
CA LEU A 270 19.86 -1.48 -7.17
C LEU A 270 20.27 -0.08 -6.73
N LYS A 271 19.34 0.87 -6.79
CA LYS A 271 19.52 2.23 -6.30
C LYS A 271 19.82 2.24 -4.79
N GLY A 272 20.70 3.14 -4.37
CA GLY A 272 21.01 3.37 -2.96
C GLY A 272 19.87 4.11 -2.24
N VAL A 273 19.71 3.88 -0.93
CA VAL A 273 18.69 4.55 -0.11
C VAL A 273 18.90 6.07 -0.10
N ASP A 274 20.15 6.53 -0.02
CA ASP A 274 20.47 7.97 -0.02
C ASP A 274 20.15 8.62 -1.37
N THR A 275 20.52 7.99 -2.47
CA THR A 275 20.21 8.45 -3.84
C THR A 275 18.70 8.52 -4.08
N ALA A 276 17.95 7.50 -3.65
CA ALA A 276 16.50 7.51 -3.77
C ALA A 276 15.86 8.66 -2.96
N ARG A 277 16.45 9.00 -1.81
CA ARG A 277 16.01 10.12 -0.99
C ARG A 277 16.29 11.47 -1.63
N GLU A 278 17.45 11.65 -2.25
CA GLU A 278 17.79 12.89 -2.98
C GLU A 278 16.82 13.12 -4.14
N GLU A 279 16.52 12.07 -4.93
CA GLU A 279 15.53 12.15 -6.02
C GLU A 279 14.12 12.45 -5.50
N ALA A 280 13.72 11.83 -4.40
CA ALA A 280 12.44 12.11 -3.76
C ALA A 280 12.33 13.57 -3.34
N LEU A 281 13.34 14.12 -2.64
CA LEU A 281 13.36 15.53 -2.24
C LEU A 281 13.31 16.48 -3.45
N SER A 282 14.07 16.18 -4.51
CA SER A 282 14.02 16.96 -5.75
C SER A 282 12.64 16.94 -6.40
N THR A 283 11.96 15.79 -6.38
CA THR A 283 10.61 15.63 -6.93
C THR A 283 9.58 16.45 -6.16
N LEU A 284 9.73 16.56 -4.84
CA LEU A 284 8.84 17.36 -4.00
C LEU A 284 8.98 18.86 -4.30
N VAL A 285 10.20 19.32 -4.53
CA VAL A 285 10.47 20.72 -4.87
C VAL A 285 9.99 21.06 -6.28
N ASN A 286 10.21 20.18 -7.25
CA ASN A 286 9.97 20.45 -8.67
C ASN A 286 8.63 19.91 -9.19
N GLY A 287 7.82 19.31 -8.31
CA GLY A 287 6.53 18.69 -8.62
C GLY A 287 6.64 17.26 -9.17
N TRP A 288 5.55 16.50 -9.04
CA TRP A 288 5.44 15.07 -9.38
C TRP A 288 5.89 14.69 -10.80
N ALA A 289 5.67 15.58 -11.77
CA ALA A 289 6.03 15.35 -13.17
C ALA A 289 7.53 15.53 -13.47
N SER A 290 8.32 16.05 -12.52
CA SER A 290 9.77 16.23 -12.67
C SER A 290 10.55 14.91 -12.60
N ASN A 291 9.99 13.88 -11.96
CA ASN A 291 10.60 12.56 -11.89
C ASN A 291 10.22 11.72 -13.11
N GLU A 292 11.20 11.25 -13.88
CA GLU A 292 10.97 10.48 -15.11
C GLU A 292 10.09 9.24 -14.88
N MET A 293 10.18 8.59 -13.72
CA MET A 293 9.39 7.39 -13.43
C MET A 293 7.93 7.72 -13.10
N LEU A 294 7.65 8.93 -12.62
CA LEU A 294 6.31 9.38 -12.22
C LEU A 294 5.62 10.19 -13.33
N ALA A 295 6.39 10.90 -14.15
CA ALA A 295 5.90 11.78 -15.21
C ALA A 295 4.78 11.18 -16.10
N PRO A 296 4.83 9.90 -16.53
CA PRO A 296 3.79 9.31 -17.36
C PRO A 296 2.39 9.26 -16.71
N TYR A 297 2.31 9.34 -15.37
CA TYR A 297 1.05 9.28 -14.63
C TYR A 297 0.45 10.67 -14.35
N PHE A 298 1.28 11.71 -14.35
CA PHE A 298 0.90 13.07 -13.98
C PHE A 298 0.87 14.05 -15.16
N LEU A 299 1.57 13.76 -16.26
CA LEU A 299 1.49 14.55 -17.48
C LEU A 299 0.22 14.19 -18.27
N LYS A 300 -0.67 15.17 -18.50
CA LYS A 300 -1.76 15.02 -19.47
C LYS A 300 -1.17 14.78 -20.86
N SER A 301 -1.59 13.73 -21.55
CA SER A 301 -1.56 13.72 -23.01
C SER A 301 -2.56 14.79 -23.48
N SER A 302 -2.03 15.92 -23.95
CA SER A 302 -2.69 17.18 -24.35
C SER A 302 -2.92 18.22 -23.24
N SER A 303 -2.35 19.41 -23.46
CA SER A 303 -2.36 20.66 -22.66
C SER A 303 -1.46 20.73 -21.42
N VAL A 304 -0.15 20.82 -21.66
CA VAL A 304 0.73 21.65 -20.82
C VAL A 304 0.84 22.99 -21.56
N ALA A 305 0.11 24.00 -21.13
CA ALA A 305 0.66 25.34 -21.21
C ALA A 305 1.73 25.39 -20.11
N PRO A 306 2.98 25.73 -20.43
CA PRO A 306 4.00 25.90 -19.40
C PRO A 306 3.47 26.94 -18.42
N VAL A 307 3.37 26.56 -17.14
CA VAL A 307 3.18 27.54 -16.08
C VAL A 307 4.37 28.47 -16.18
N GLU A 308 4.10 29.72 -16.55
CA GLU A 308 5.08 30.79 -16.53
C GLU A 308 5.78 30.77 -15.17
N LYS A 309 7.11 30.81 -15.23
CA LYS A 309 7.99 30.90 -14.06
C LYS A 309 7.41 31.92 -13.08
N LEU A 310 7.12 31.49 -11.85
CA LEU A 310 6.98 32.42 -10.74
C LEU A 310 8.30 33.20 -10.63
N PRO A 311 8.24 34.54 -10.54
CA PRO A 311 9.44 35.35 -10.39
C PRO A 311 10.09 35.02 -9.04
N LEU A 312 11.34 34.57 -9.11
CA LEU A 312 12.27 34.58 -7.99
C LEU A 312 12.50 36.03 -7.60
N GLU A 313 11.88 36.53 -6.53
CA GLU A 313 12.42 37.64 -5.74
C GLU A 313 12.16 37.46 -4.24
N CYS A 314 13.29 37.49 -3.51
CA CYS A 314 13.54 37.54 -2.05
C CYS A 314 13.39 36.26 -1.23
#